data_AF-A0A7Y5DAN3-F1
#
_entry.id   AF-A0A7Y5DAN3-F1
#
_cell.length_a   1.000
_cell.length_b   1.000
_cell.length_c   1.000
_cell.angle_alpha   90.00
_cell.angle_beta   90.00
_cell.angle_gamma   90.00
#
_symmetry.space_group_name_H-M   'P 1'
#
loop_
_entity.id
_entity.type
_entity.pdbx_description
1 polymer ?
#
loop_
_entity_poly.entity_id
_entity_poly.type
_entity_poly.pdbx_seq_one_letter_code
_entity_poly.pdbx_strand_id
1 'polypeptide(L)'
;MKKILLFIVLINLLSITTKAQYAVRIADGKACSMITQSQLNIYLSKLKNLVNIAQQDKDKHGSTGAYPATAIQFHLYASIAYDSLQTTVNWLNTGSNNIPDNTNYVEAMTIKSRMAEIIAQLIAANHWAELSAIYHKSAYAACGREEAMKLLAEAVNLLAYSSQCYYEPYKKDIPAASCK
;
A
#
# COMPACT_ATOMS: atom_id res chain seq x y z
N MET A 1 33.64 31.91 -18.55
CA MET A 1 32.47 31.20 -19.14
C MET A 1 32.56 29.67 -19.08
N LYS A 2 33.70 29.02 -19.38
CA LYS A 2 33.83 27.54 -19.32
C LYS A 2 33.54 26.91 -17.94
N LYS A 3 33.83 27.62 -16.84
CA LYS A 3 33.58 27.12 -15.46
C LYS A 3 32.10 27.11 -15.04
N ILE A 4 31.27 27.96 -15.65
CA ILE A 4 29.83 28.06 -15.34
C ILE A 4 29.05 26.93 -16.03
N LEU A 5 29.44 26.58 -17.26
CA LEU A 5 28.85 25.46 -18.00
C LEU A 5 29.06 24.11 -17.27
N LEU A 6 30.24 23.88 -16.72
CA LEU A 6 30.54 22.65 -15.96
C LEU A 6 29.66 22.51 -14.71
N PHE A 7 29.36 23.61 -14.03
CA PHE A 7 28.52 23.61 -12.83
C PHE A 7 27.05 23.30 -13.16
N ILE A 8 26.53 23.86 -14.27
CA ILE A 8 25.15 23.60 -14.73
C ILE A 8 24.98 22.15 -15.23
N VAL A 9 26.01 21.59 -15.88
CA VAL A 9 26.00 20.18 -16.33
C VAL A 9 26.03 19.22 -15.14
N LEU A 10 26.82 19.51 -14.09
CA LEU A 10 26.86 18.71 -12.85
C LEU A 10 25.54 18.74 -12.08
N ILE A 11 24.85 19.89 -11.99
CA ILE A 11 23.55 19.99 -11.31
C ILE A 11 22.48 19.21 -12.07
N ASN A 12 22.48 19.24 -13.41
CA ASN A 12 21.55 18.47 -14.21
C ASN A 12 21.83 16.96 -14.12
N LEU A 13 23.10 16.53 -14.07
CA LEU A 13 23.47 15.12 -13.87
C LEU A 13 23.02 14.58 -12.50
N LEU A 14 23.12 15.39 -11.43
CA LEU A 14 22.62 15.04 -10.09
C LEU A 14 21.08 15.03 -10.00
N SER A 15 20.40 15.71 -10.90
CA SER A 15 18.92 15.79 -10.95
C SER A 15 18.29 14.62 -11.71
N ILE A 16 19.07 13.86 -12.50
CA ILE A 16 18.57 12.75 -13.33
C ILE A 16 18.61 11.42 -12.56
N THR A 17 19.40 11.31 -11.48
CA THR A 17 19.50 10.07 -10.67
C THR A 17 18.38 9.87 -9.66
N THR A 18 17.46 10.82 -9.49
CA THR A 18 16.34 10.71 -8.53
C THR A 18 15.06 10.15 -9.14
N LYS A 19 15.05 9.80 -10.43
CA LYS A 19 13.88 9.23 -11.09
C LYS A 19 14.04 7.71 -11.19
N ALA A 20 13.18 7.01 -10.45
CA ALA A 20 13.04 5.55 -10.33
C ALA A 20 13.90 4.83 -9.27
N GLN A 21 13.83 5.27 -8.01
CA GLN A 21 14.04 4.37 -6.85
C GLN A 21 12.71 3.72 -6.43
N TYR A 22 12.06 2.97 -7.31
CA TYR A 22 10.93 2.10 -6.93
C TYR A 22 11.34 0.63 -6.79
N ALA A 23 12.61 0.31 -7.06
CA ALA A 23 13.15 -0.98 -6.69
C ALA A 23 13.47 -0.93 -5.19
N VAL A 24 12.58 -1.48 -4.38
CA VAL A 24 12.88 -1.69 -2.96
C VAL A 24 14.01 -2.71 -2.88
N ARG A 25 15.25 -2.21 -2.70
CA ARG A 25 16.41 -3.06 -2.52
C ARG A 25 16.40 -3.60 -1.09
N ILE A 26 15.93 -4.82 -0.90
CA ILE A 26 16.13 -5.55 0.35
C ILE A 26 17.43 -6.34 0.22
N ALA A 27 18.24 -6.35 1.29
CA ALA A 27 19.34 -7.29 1.39
C ALA A 27 18.80 -8.73 1.48
N ASP A 28 19.47 -9.67 0.80
CA ASP A 28 19.14 -11.10 0.89
C ASP A 28 19.04 -11.55 2.37
N GLY A 29 18.06 -12.41 2.66
CA GLY A 29 17.78 -12.89 4.01
C GLY A 29 17.16 -11.88 5.00
N LYS A 30 16.84 -10.65 4.57
CA LYS A 30 16.22 -9.62 5.44
C LYS A 30 14.74 -9.35 5.18
N ALA A 31 14.16 -9.87 4.10
CA ALA A 31 12.78 -9.59 3.71
C ALA A 31 11.74 -9.91 4.80
N CYS A 32 11.90 -11.03 5.51
CA CYS A 32 11.00 -11.45 6.58
C CYS A 32 11.00 -10.50 7.79
N SER A 33 12.15 -9.91 8.11
CA SER A 33 12.27 -8.91 9.18
C SER A 33 11.69 -7.54 8.83
N MET A 34 11.38 -7.29 7.55
CA MET A 34 10.74 -6.05 7.09
C MET A 34 9.21 -6.08 7.26
N ILE A 35 8.67 -7.18 7.76
CA ILE A 35 7.24 -7.39 7.94
C ILE A 35 7.06 -7.87 9.37
N THR A 36 6.71 -6.94 10.25
CA THR A 36 6.43 -7.24 11.65
C THR A 36 4.96 -7.02 11.92
N GLN A 37 4.43 -7.63 12.98
CA GLN A 37 3.06 -7.34 13.39
C GLN A 37 2.86 -5.86 13.74
N SER A 38 3.88 -5.22 14.33
CA SER A 38 3.88 -3.78 14.58
C SER A 38 3.68 -2.98 13.29
N GLN A 39 4.42 -3.33 12.23
CA GLN A 39 4.31 -2.64 10.95
C GLN A 39 2.95 -2.86 10.28
N LEU A 40 2.39 -4.07 10.37
CA LEU A 40 1.03 -4.36 9.89
C LEU A 40 -0.03 -3.59 10.70
N ASN A 41 0.13 -3.47 12.02
CA ASN A 41 -0.78 -2.71 12.89
C ASN A 41 -0.72 -1.19 12.64
N ILE A 42 0.46 -0.65 12.34
CA ILE A 42 0.62 0.75 11.91
C ILE A 42 -0.15 0.96 10.61
N TYR A 43 0.07 0.08 9.62
CA TYR A 43 -0.61 0.17 8.34
C TYR A 43 -2.13 0.02 8.46
N LEU A 44 -2.60 -0.91 9.30
CA LEU A 44 -4.01 -1.10 9.66
C LEU A 44 -4.63 0.15 10.28
N SER A 45 -3.90 0.84 11.15
CA SER A 45 -4.36 2.09 11.76
C SER A 45 -4.53 3.20 10.73
N LYS A 46 -3.67 3.24 9.69
CA LYS A 46 -3.83 4.18 8.59
C LYS A 46 -5.02 3.82 7.68
N LEU A 47 -5.24 2.53 7.39
CA LEU A 47 -6.45 2.07 6.69
C LEU A 47 -7.71 2.47 7.46
N LYS A 48 -7.72 2.32 8.79
CA LYS A 48 -8.84 2.78 9.63
C LYS A 48 -9.11 4.27 9.48
N ASN A 49 -8.06 5.09 9.40
CA ASN A 49 -8.22 6.51 9.14
C ASN A 49 -8.87 6.78 7.77
N LEU A 50 -8.47 6.06 6.72
CA LEU A 50 -9.11 6.14 5.41
C LEU A 50 -10.60 5.78 5.48
N VAL A 51 -10.95 4.70 6.19
CA VAL A 51 -12.36 4.30 6.43
C VAL A 51 -13.13 5.43 7.10
N ASN A 52 -12.57 6.07 8.12
CA ASN A 52 -13.24 7.18 8.80
C ASN A 52 -13.47 8.38 7.88
N ILE A 53 -12.48 8.74 7.03
CA ILE A 53 -12.63 9.80 6.03
C ILE A 53 -13.74 9.44 5.03
N ALA A 54 -13.76 8.19 4.56
CA ALA A 54 -14.77 7.71 3.62
C ALA A 54 -16.17 7.66 4.24
N GLN A 55 -16.27 7.34 5.52
CA GLN A 55 -17.53 7.37 6.27
C GLN A 55 -18.07 8.80 6.38
N GLN A 56 -17.22 9.79 6.65
CA GLN A 56 -17.63 11.20 6.66
C GLN A 56 -18.17 11.66 5.29
N ASP A 57 -17.54 11.22 4.20
CA ASP A 57 -18.03 11.49 2.84
C ASP A 57 -19.41 10.85 2.60
N LYS A 58 -19.55 9.57 2.96
CA LYS A 58 -20.80 8.82 2.85
C LYS A 58 -21.92 9.41 3.72
N ASP A 59 -21.63 9.85 4.94
CA ASP A 59 -22.66 10.45 5.81
C ASP A 59 -23.23 11.74 5.22
N LYS A 60 -22.38 12.51 4.54
CA LYS A 60 -22.77 13.79 3.94
C LYS A 60 -23.43 13.63 2.56
N HIS A 61 -22.97 12.67 1.75
CA HIS A 61 -23.33 12.59 0.33
C HIS A 61 -23.88 11.22 -0.11
N GLY A 62 -23.96 10.23 0.80
CA GLY A 62 -24.44 8.88 0.51
C GLY A 62 -25.96 8.74 0.44
N SER A 63 -26.72 9.77 0.81
CA SER A 63 -28.20 9.78 0.77
C SER A 63 -28.78 10.90 -0.09
N THR A 64 -27.95 11.86 -0.53
CA THR A 64 -28.39 13.07 -1.24
C THR A 64 -27.34 13.51 -2.27
N GLY A 65 -27.77 14.28 -3.28
CA GLY A 65 -26.90 14.78 -4.34
C GLY A 65 -26.90 13.92 -5.62
N ALA A 66 -26.21 14.39 -6.66
CA ALA A 66 -26.04 13.63 -7.89
C ALA A 66 -25.04 12.48 -7.65
N TYR A 67 -25.42 11.25 -7.99
CA TYR A 67 -24.55 10.08 -7.88
C TYR A 67 -24.10 9.69 -6.44
N PRO A 68 -25.00 9.49 -5.45
CA PRO A 68 -24.65 9.09 -4.07
C PRO A 68 -23.84 7.79 -3.96
N ALA A 69 -23.93 6.95 -4.99
CA ALA A 69 -23.16 5.72 -5.11
C ALA A 69 -21.64 5.96 -4.97
N THR A 70 -21.11 7.13 -5.37
CA THR A 70 -19.66 7.40 -5.27
C THR A 70 -19.17 7.40 -3.83
N ALA A 71 -19.89 8.07 -2.93
CA ALA A 71 -19.55 8.15 -1.52
C ALA A 71 -19.75 6.79 -0.81
N ILE A 72 -20.82 6.06 -1.18
CA ILE A 72 -21.08 4.70 -0.67
C ILE A 72 -19.95 3.73 -1.07
N GLN A 73 -19.57 3.74 -2.34
CA GLN A 73 -18.55 2.83 -2.87
C GLN A 73 -17.16 3.18 -2.35
N PHE A 74 -16.83 4.47 -2.23
CA PHE A 74 -15.58 4.89 -1.60
C PHE A 74 -15.45 4.28 -0.19
N HIS A 75 -16.50 4.42 0.64
CA HIS A 75 -16.52 3.80 1.96
C HIS A 75 -16.42 2.26 1.89
N LEU A 76 -17.21 1.60 1.03
CA LEU A 76 -17.20 0.14 0.90
C LEU A 76 -15.79 -0.39 0.65
N TYR A 77 -15.10 0.15 -0.36
CA TYR A 77 -13.78 -0.34 -0.74
C TYR A 77 -12.70 -0.01 0.30
N ALA A 78 -12.78 1.15 0.96
CA ALA A 78 -11.92 1.45 2.10
C ALA A 78 -12.11 0.45 3.25
N SER A 79 -13.37 0.10 3.56
CA SER A 79 -13.69 -0.88 4.60
C SER A 79 -13.18 -2.27 4.27
N ILE A 80 -13.37 -2.75 3.03
CA ILE A 80 -12.88 -4.06 2.61
C ILE A 80 -11.34 -4.12 2.73
N ALA A 81 -10.62 -3.05 2.37
CA ALA A 81 -9.17 -2.98 2.54
C ALA A 81 -8.76 -3.11 4.02
N TYR A 82 -9.43 -2.38 4.92
CA TYR A 82 -9.21 -2.46 6.36
C TYR A 82 -9.51 -3.86 6.91
N ASP A 83 -10.68 -4.41 6.60
CA ASP A 83 -11.14 -5.71 7.10
C ASP A 83 -10.21 -6.84 6.65
N SER A 84 -9.74 -6.79 5.38
CA SER A 84 -8.79 -7.77 4.84
C SER A 84 -7.48 -7.82 5.64
N LEU A 85 -6.95 -6.66 6.03
CA LEU A 85 -5.75 -6.62 6.87
C LEU A 85 -6.06 -6.99 8.31
N GLN A 86 -7.18 -6.54 8.87
CA GLN A 86 -7.60 -6.88 10.24
C GLN A 86 -7.72 -8.39 10.41
N THR A 87 -8.33 -9.10 9.45
CA THR A 87 -8.41 -10.57 9.45
C THR A 87 -7.02 -11.20 9.45
N THR A 88 -6.09 -10.64 8.67
CA THR A 88 -4.71 -11.14 8.59
C THR A 88 -3.97 -10.95 9.91
N VAL A 89 -4.06 -9.76 10.51
CA VAL A 89 -3.47 -9.46 11.82
C VAL A 89 -4.06 -10.35 12.92
N ASN A 90 -5.38 -10.55 12.92
CA ASN A 90 -6.05 -11.43 13.89
C ASN A 90 -5.58 -12.88 13.76
N TRP A 91 -5.42 -13.38 12.53
CA TRP A 91 -4.89 -14.72 12.27
C TRP A 91 -3.44 -14.87 12.74
N LEU A 92 -2.58 -13.88 12.49
CA LEU A 92 -1.20 -13.89 12.99
C LEU A 92 -1.14 -13.94 14.53
N ASN A 93 -2.08 -13.27 15.21
CA ASN A 93 -2.13 -13.24 16.66
C ASN A 93 -2.57 -14.57 17.30
N THR A 94 -3.28 -15.44 16.57
CA THR A 94 -3.80 -16.73 17.08
C THR A 94 -2.97 -17.96 16.66
N GLY A 95 -1.92 -17.79 15.84
CA GLY A 95 -1.05 -18.86 15.38
C GLY A 95 -0.07 -19.37 16.46
N SER A 96 0.28 -20.66 16.38
CA SER A 96 1.07 -21.37 17.42
C SER A 96 2.56 -21.01 17.52
N ASN A 97 3.09 -20.18 16.61
CA ASN A 97 4.50 -19.76 16.56
C ASN A 97 4.63 -18.23 16.49
N ASN A 98 3.74 -17.52 17.20
CA ASN A 98 3.63 -16.07 17.19
C ASN A 98 4.91 -15.40 17.71
N ILE A 99 5.84 -15.08 16.80
CA ILE A 99 7.00 -14.22 17.05
C ILE A 99 6.66 -12.85 16.45
N PRO A 100 6.21 -11.87 17.26
CA PRO A 100 5.67 -10.61 16.74
C PRO A 100 6.66 -9.79 15.91
N ASP A 101 7.95 -10.00 16.18
CA ASP A 101 9.08 -9.26 15.61
C ASP A 101 9.59 -9.86 14.29
N ASN A 102 9.11 -11.04 13.87
CA ASN A 102 9.57 -11.67 12.64
C ASN A 102 8.50 -12.55 12.00
N THR A 103 8.10 -12.19 10.77
CA THR A 103 7.19 -12.99 9.95
C THR A 103 7.93 -14.22 9.40
N ASN A 104 7.37 -15.42 9.52
CA ASN A 104 7.94 -16.62 8.90
C ASN A 104 7.50 -16.79 7.43
N TYR A 105 8.12 -17.72 6.71
CA TYR A 105 7.85 -17.91 5.27
C TYR A 105 6.39 -18.27 4.96
N VAL A 106 5.71 -19.03 5.82
CA VAL A 106 4.29 -19.42 5.61
C VAL A 106 3.38 -18.22 5.82
N GLU A 107 3.61 -17.45 6.88
CA GLU A 107 2.90 -16.20 7.14
C GLU A 107 3.07 -15.18 6.02
N ALA A 108 4.28 -15.09 5.45
CA ALA A 108 4.58 -14.21 4.34
C ALA A 108 3.74 -14.51 3.10
N MET A 109 3.42 -15.78 2.80
CA MET A 109 2.52 -16.12 1.69
C MET A 109 1.10 -15.58 1.90
N THR A 110 0.58 -15.70 3.13
CA THR A 110 -0.73 -15.17 3.50
C THR A 110 -0.73 -13.64 3.39
N ILE A 111 0.28 -12.97 3.97
CA ILE A 111 0.41 -11.51 3.92
C ILE A 111 0.52 -11.03 2.48
N LYS A 112 1.33 -11.69 1.63
CA LYS A 112 1.45 -11.40 0.20
C LYS A 112 0.09 -11.42 -0.50
N SER A 113 -0.67 -12.50 -0.31
CA SER A 113 -1.97 -12.67 -0.97
C SER A 113 -2.95 -11.59 -0.54
N ARG A 114 -2.95 -11.23 0.75
CA ARG A 114 -3.80 -10.18 1.33
C ARG A 114 -3.39 -8.78 0.90
N MET A 115 -2.10 -8.50 0.75
CA MET A 115 -1.63 -7.22 0.21
C MET A 115 -2.07 -7.03 -1.25
N ALA A 116 -2.08 -8.08 -2.07
CA ALA A 116 -2.60 -7.99 -3.44
C ALA A 116 -4.09 -7.63 -3.48
N GLU A 117 -4.89 -8.21 -2.59
CA GLU A 117 -6.31 -7.85 -2.43
C GLU A 117 -6.47 -6.39 -2.00
N ILE A 118 -5.74 -5.97 -0.96
CA ILE A 118 -5.77 -4.59 -0.44
C ILE A 118 -5.38 -3.57 -1.52
N ILE A 119 -4.38 -3.87 -2.35
CA ILE A 119 -4.00 -3.05 -3.50
C ILE A 119 -5.18 -2.83 -4.44
N ALA A 120 -5.90 -3.90 -4.80
CA ALA A 120 -7.07 -3.79 -5.66
C ALA A 120 -8.19 -2.95 -5.02
N GLN A 121 -8.44 -3.13 -3.71
CA GLN A 121 -9.44 -2.34 -3.00
C GLN A 121 -9.06 -0.86 -2.88
N LEU A 122 -7.77 -0.54 -2.68
CA LEU A 122 -7.29 0.84 -2.61
C LEU A 122 -7.36 1.56 -3.97
N ILE A 123 -7.13 0.85 -5.08
CA ILE A 123 -7.36 1.38 -6.43
C ILE A 123 -8.84 1.72 -6.61
N ALA A 124 -9.75 0.83 -6.21
CA ALA A 124 -11.19 1.09 -6.28
C ALA A 124 -11.60 2.25 -5.36
N ALA A 125 -11.15 2.27 -4.12
CA ALA A 125 -11.43 3.35 -3.16
C ALA A 125 -10.95 4.71 -3.68
N ASN A 126 -9.74 4.77 -4.26
CA ASN A 126 -9.20 5.98 -4.88
C ASN A 126 -10.07 6.49 -6.02
N HIS A 127 -10.50 5.60 -6.93
CA HIS A 127 -11.38 5.95 -8.04
C HIS A 127 -12.72 6.53 -7.55
N TRP A 128 -13.37 5.87 -6.60
CA TRP A 128 -14.66 6.34 -6.08
C TRP A 128 -14.54 7.64 -5.28
N ALA A 129 -13.44 7.84 -4.54
CA ALA A 129 -13.12 9.11 -3.89
C ALA A 129 -12.91 10.23 -4.91
N GLU A 130 -12.24 9.96 -6.04
CA GLU A 130 -12.09 10.93 -7.12
C GLU A 130 -13.44 11.36 -7.70
N LEU A 131 -14.32 10.40 -8.00
CA LEU A 131 -15.66 10.71 -8.50
C LEU A 131 -16.48 11.52 -7.47
N SER A 132 -16.43 11.15 -6.20
CA SER A 132 -17.12 11.90 -5.13
C SER A 132 -16.57 13.33 -5.01
N ALA A 133 -15.24 13.51 -5.10
CA ALA A 133 -14.63 14.84 -5.10
C ALA A 133 -15.10 15.69 -6.29
N ILE A 134 -15.25 15.11 -7.47
CA ILE A 134 -15.69 15.81 -8.69
C ILE A 134 -17.17 16.20 -8.61
N TYR A 135 -18.05 15.24 -8.28
CA TYR A 135 -19.50 15.39 -8.36
C TYR A 135 -20.10 16.07 -7.12
N HIS A 136 -19.53 15.86 -5.94
CA HIS A 136 -20.02 16.45 -4.69
C HIS A 136 -19.20 17.65 -4.21
N LYS A 137 -18.07 17.95 -4.87
CA LYS A 137 -17.07 18.93 -4.39
C LYS A 137 -16.61 18.61 -2.96
N SER A 138 -16.53 17.31 -2.64
CA SER A 138 -16.24 16.84 -1.30
C SER A 138 -14.76 16.98 -0.96
N ALA A 139 -14.46 17.75 0.08
CA ALA A 139 -13.12 17.85 0.65
C ALA A 139 -12.67 16.53 1.32
N TYR A 140 -13.61 15.77 1.89
CA TYR A 140 -13.33 14.45 2.46
C TYR A 140 -12.87 13.47 1.38
N ALA A 141 -13.58 13.43 0.26
CA ALA A 141 -13.22 12.57 -0.85
C ALA A 141 -11.90 12.99 -1.50
N ALA A 142 -11.64 14.30 -1.64
CA ALA A 142 -10.36 14.80 -2.15
C ALA A 142 -9.18 14.37 -1.25
N CYS A 143 -9.34 14.46 0.07
CA CYS A 143 -8.35 13.97 1.04
C CYS A 143 -8.21 12.44 0.96
N GLY A 144 -9.34 11.73 0.95
CA GLY A 144 -9.39 10.27 0.87
C GLY A 144 -8.70 9.70 -0.38
N ARG A 145 -8.82 10.39 -1.52
CA ARG A 145 -8.11 10.04 -2.77
C ARG A 145 -6.59 10.05 -2.58
N GLU A 146 -6.05 11.11 -1.99
CA GLU A 146 -4.61 11.26 -1.71
C GLU A 146 -4.13 10.23 -0.67
N GLU A 147 -4.89 10.02 0.40
CA GLU A 147 -4.57 9.02 1.43
C GLU A 147 -4.59 7.60 0.85
N ALA A 148 -5.59 7.25 0.03
CA ALA A 148 -5.64 5.96 -0.64
C ALA A 148 -4.41 5.73 -1.54
N MET A 149 -3.88 6.77 -2.18
CA MET A 149 -2.68 6.67 -3.01
C MET A 149 -1.40 6.44 -2.21
N LYS A 150 -1.23 7.13 -1.08
CA LYS A 150 -0.11 6.90 -0.17
C LYS A 150 -0.14 5.46 0.37
N LEU A 151 -1.32 5.00 0.79
CA LEU A 151 -1.52 3.65 1.27
C LEU A 151 -1.26 2.60 0.18
N LEU A 152 -1.67 2.86 -1.06
CA LEU A 152 -1.37 1.97 -2.18
C LEU A 152 0.14 1.76 -2.35
N ALA A 153 0.94 2.84 -2.29
CA ALA A 153 2.39 2.74 -2.39
C ALA A 153 3.00 1.93 -1.24
N GLU A 154 2.52 2.12 -0.01
CA GLU A 154 2.93 1.31 1.14
C GLU A 154 2.53 -0.17 0.99
N ALA A 155 1.33 -0.46 0.49
CA ALA A 155 0.85 -1.82 0.24
C ALA A 155 1.73 -2.55 -0.79
N VAL A 156 2.14 -1.86 -1.86
CA VAL A 156 3.06 -2.41 -2.87
C VAL A 156 4.40 -2.78 -2.26
N ASN A 157 4.93 -1.97 -1.34
CA ASN A 157 6.17 -2.29 -0.62
C ASN A 157 5.99 -3.53 0.27
N LEU A 158 4.90 -3.61 1.04
CA LEU A 158 4.59 -4.77 1.87
C LEU A 158 4.38 -6.04 1.03
N LEU A 159 3.77 -5.93 -0.15
CA LEU A 159 3.63 -7.03 -1.12
C LEU A 159 5.01 -7.51 -1.61
N ALA A 160 5.91 -6.58 -1.94
CA ALA A 160 7.27 -6.92 -2.37
C ALA A 160 8.06 -7.63 -1.26
N TYR A 161 7.99 -7.10 -0.03
CA TYR A 161 8.62 -7.70 1.15
C TYR A 161 8.12 -9.12 1.40
N SER A 162 6.80 -9.31 1.43
CA SER A 162 6.19 -10.61 1.69
C SER A 162 6.48 -11.62 0.59
N SER A 163 6.50 -11.17 -0.67
CA SER A 163 6.89 -12.01 -1.80
C SER A 163 8.33 -12.48 -1.70
N GLN A 164 9.28 -11.59 -1.36
CA GLN A 164 10.68 -11.98 -1.20
C GLN A 164 10.87 -12.90 0.01
N CYS A 165 10.24 -12.61 1.14
CA CYS A 165 10.29 -13.48 2.31
C CYS A 165 9.79 -14.89 1.99
N TYR A 166 8.63 -15.02 1.35
CA TYR A 166 8.09 -16.34 0.97
C TYR A 166 9.00 -17.09 -0.03
N TYR A 167 9.66 -16.36 -0.92
CA TYR A 167 10.52 -16.91 -1.96
C TYR A 167 11.88 -17.40 -1.43
N GLU A 168 12.41 -16.78 -0.37
CA GLU A 168 13.74 -17.04 0.19
C GLU A 168 14.10 -18.54 0.32
N PRO A 169 13.26 -19.42 0.92
CA PRO A 169 13.59 -20.84 1.05
C PRO A 169 13.69 -21.61 -0.28
N TYR A 170 13.09 -21.08 -1.36
CA TYR A 170 13.02 -21.71 -2.67
C TYR A 170 13.98 -21.08 -3.70
N LYS A 171 14.77 -20.08 -3.29
CA LYS A 171 15.64 -19.31 -4.21
C LYS A 171 16.62 -20.18 -5.00
N LYS A 172 17.07 -21.31 -4.43
CA LYS A 172 17.95 -22.28 -5.08
C LYS A 172 17.23 -23.19 -6.09
N ASP A 173 15.92 -23.35 -5.94
CA ASP A 173 15.10 -24.27 -6.72
C ASP A 173 14.44 -23.55 -7.92
N ILE A 174 14.43 -22.22 -7.92
CA ILE A 174 13.85 -21.40 -8.96
C ILE A 174 14.97 -20.84 -9.85
N PRO A 175 14.91 -21.05 -11.18
CA PRO A 175 15.92 -20.53 -12.09
C PRO A 175 16.09 -19.01 -11.96
N ALA A 176 17.33 -18.54 -11.99
CA ALA A 176 17.61 -17.11 -12.01
C ALA A 176 16.91 -16.45 -13.22
N ALA A 177 16.25 -15.32 -12.98
CA ALA A 177 15.59 -14.57 -14.04
C ALA A 177 16.62 -14.17 -15.10
N SER A 178 16.41 -14.58 -16.34
CA SER A 178 17.23 -14.22 -17.50
C SER A 178 16.60 -13.13 -18.36
N CYS A 179 15.60 -12.43 -17.82
CA CYS A 179 14.93 -11.32 -18.49
C CYS A 179 15.95 -10.22 -18.81
N LYS A 180 16.14 -9.94 -20.10
CA LYS A 180 16.96 -8.83 -20.62
C LYS A 180 16.13 -7.56 -20.77
#